data_AF-A0A143XBQ4-F1
#
_entry.id   AF-A0A143XBQ4-F1
#
_cell.length_a   1.000
_cell.length_b   1.000
_cell.length_c   1.000
_cell.angle_alpha   90.00
_cell.angle_beta   90.00
_cell.angle_gamma   90.00
#
_symmetry.space_group_name_H-M   'P 1'
#
loop_
_entity.id
_entity.type
_entity.pdbx_description
1 polymer ?
#
loop_
_entity_poly.entity_id
_entity_poly.type
_entity_poly.pdbx_seq_one_letter_code
_entity_poly.pdbx_strand_id
1 'polypeptide(L)'
;MGGFKLGKMTLGGLFKQPETIQYPVQTKTPPPGLKGHVANDVAACILCGICQKRCPCGAIAVDKAARTWAIDRFRCVQCGNCVRECPKACLSMEPAYAPPSTKKHVDVFDVPKVEKTA
;
A
#
# COMPACT_ATOMS: atom_id res chain seq x y z
N MET A 1 2.06 15.10 48.18
CA MET A 1 1.53 13.72 48.12
C MET A 1 1.62 13.10 46.71
N GLY A 2 2.78 13.18 46.02
CA GLY A 2 2.92 12.72 44.62
C GLY A 2 3.83 11.50 44.38
N GLY A 3 4.74 11.17 45.30
CA GLY A 3 5.77 10.14 45.07
C GLY A 3 5.27 8.69 45.13
N PHE A 4 4.33 8.37 46.03
CA PHE A 4 3.87 7.00 46.25
C PHE A 4 3.03 6.42 45.09
N LYS A 5 2.31 7.27 44.34
CA LYS A 5 1.50 6.84 43.20
C LYS A 5 2.36 6.39 42.01
N LEU A 6 3.48 7.08 41.77
CA LEU A 6 4.40 6.74 40.69
C LEU A 6 5.09 5.40 40.96
N GLY A 7 5.56 5.18 42.20
CA GLY A 7 6.15 3.91 42.62
C GLY A 7 5.22 2.71 42.44
N LYS A 8 3.93 2.84 42.79
CA LYS A 8 2.94 1.77 42.59
C LYS A 8 2.70 1.46 41.10
N MET A 9 2.68 2.48 40.24
CA MET A 9 2.56 2.28 38.79
C MET A 9 3.80 1.63 38.18
N THR A 10 4.99 2.04 38.59
CA THR A 10 6.25 1.49 38.05
C THR A 10 6.49 0.05 38.52
N LEU A 11 6.29 -0.25 39.80
CA LEU A 11 6.35 -1.62 40.32
C LEU A 11 5.30 -2.53 39.65
N GLY A 12 4.07 -2.02 39.45
CA GLY A 12 3.02 -2.77 38.76
C GLY A 12 3.31 -3.01 37.28
N GLY A 13 4.08 -2.13 36.63
CA GLY A 13 4.53 -2.30 35.24
C GLY A 13 5.64 -3.34 35.08
N LEU A 14 6.53 -3.48 36.07
CA LEU A 14 7.66 -4.43 36.02
C LEU A 14 7.21 -5.89 35.93
N PHE A 15 6.04 -6.22 36.48
CA PHE A 15 5.49 -7.58 36.47
C PHE A 15 4.52 -7.85 35.31
N LYS A 16 4.26 -6.88 34.43
CA LYS A 16 3.43 -7.07 33.23
C LYS A 16 4.30 -7.48 32.05
N GLN A 17 3.75 -8.31 31.17
CA GLN A 17 4.43 -8.64 29.91
C GLN A 17 4.64 -7.36 29.08
N PRO A 18 5.81 -7.19 28.44
CA PRO A 18 6.03 -6.04 27.58
C PRO A 18 5.13 -6.09 26.35
N GLU A 19 4.61 -4.92 25.94
CA GLU A 19 3.79 -4.73 24.74
C GLU A 19 4.58 -4.92 23.41
N THR A 20 5.89 -5.11 23.51
CA THR A 20 6.79 -5.32 22.38
C THR A 20 6.61 -6.71 21.78
N ILE A 21 6.64 -6.78 20.46
CA ILE A 21 6.71 -8.04 19.70
C ILE A 21 8.13 -8.25 19.15
N GLN A 22 8.52 -9.50 18.95
CA GLN A 22 9.82 -9.84 18.36
C GLN A 22 9.77 -9.74 16.83
N TYR A 23 9.88 -8.53 16.28
CA TYR A 23 10.03 -8.33 14.84
C TYR A 23 11.42 -8.80 14.38
N PRO A 24 11.58 -9.52 13.25
CA PRO A 24 10.58 -9.85 12.22
C PRO A 24 9.88 -11.22 12.42
N VAL A 25 10.19 -11.97 13.48
CA VAL A 25 9.63 -13.32 13.72
C VAL A 25 8.12 -13.27 13.96
N GLN A 26 7.64 -12.24 14.67
CA GLN A 26 6.24 -11.99 14.92
C GLN A 26 5.87 -10.61 14.38
N THR A 27 4.72 -10.49 13.73
CA THR A 27 4.18 -9.24 13.18
C THR A 27 2.77 -8.99 13.70
N LYS A 28 2.42 -7.73 13.98
CA LYS A 28 1.04 -7.36 14.33
C LYS A 28 0.16 -7.46 13.09
N THR A 29 -1.05 -7.95 13.27
CA THR A 29 -2.08 -7.95 12.22
C THR A 29 -2.40 -6.51 11.82
N PRO A 30 -2.39 -6.17 10.52
CA PRO A 30 -2.80 -4.85 10.05
C PRO A 30 -4.22 -4.50 10.51
N PRO A 31 -4.47 -3.27 10.99
CA PRO A 31 -5.81 -2.84 11.36
C PRO A 31 -6.74 -2.78 10.13
N PRO A 32 -8.06 -2.95 10.31
CA PRO A 32 -9.02 -2.83 9.22
C PRO A 32 -8.96 -1.43 8.62
N GLY A 33 -8.95 -1.35 7.28
CA GLY A 33 -8.88 -0.08 6.55
C GLY A 33 -7.47 0.51 6.41
N LEU A 34 -6.42 -0.23 6.79
CA LEU A 34 -5.04 0.18 6.47
C LEU A 34 -4.89 0.34 4.96
N LYS A 35 -4.59 1.57 4.54
CA LYS A 35 -4.20 1.90 3.18
C LYS A 35 -2.73 1.51 3.02
N GLY A 36 -2.46 0.29 2.58
CA GLY A 36 -1.10 -0.12 2.24
C GLY A 36 -0.76 0.32 0.82
N HIS A 37 -0.31 -0.59 -0.04
CA HIS A 37 0.16 -0.23 -1.38
C HIS A 37 -0.88 -0.51 -2.47
N VAL A 38 -0.73 0.18 -3.62
CA VAL A 38 -1.63 0.00 -4.76
C VAL A 38 -1.22 -1.25 -5.53
N ALA A 39 -2.17 -2.15 -5.75
CA ALA A 39 -2.04 -3.29 -6.65
C ALA A 39 -2.95 -3.11 -7.86
N ASN A 40 -2.53 -3.64 -9.01
CA ASN A 40 -3.29 -3.56 -10.26
C ASN A 40 -3.55 -4.97 -10.78
N ASP A 41 -4.83 -5.30 -10.94
CA ASP A 41 -5.27 -6.43 -11.74
C ASP A 41 -5.13 -6.06 -13.22
N VAL A 42 -3.98 -6.42 -13.79
CA VAL A 42 -3.65 -6.15 -15.18
C VAL A 42 -4.59 -6.84 -16.17
N ALA A 43 -5.24 -7.94 -15.81
CA ALA A 43 -6.16 -8.62 -16.73
C ALA A 43 -7.44 -7.80 -16.96
N ALA A 44 -7.91 -7.08 -15.93
CA ALA A 44 -9.08 -6.20 -16.02
C ALA A 44 -8.74 -4.78 -16.50
N CYS A 45 -7.45 -4.42 -16.55
CA CYS A 45 -7.01 -3.08 -16.90
C CYS A 45 -7.18 -2.77 -18.40
N ILE A 46 -7.91 -1.69 -18.72
CA ILE A 46 -8.12 -1.23 -20.11
C ILE A 46 -7.18 -0.08 -20.52
N LEU A 47 -6.16 0.21 -19.72
CA LEU A 47 -5.19 1.29 -19.96
C LEU A 47 -5.84 2.67 -20.22
N CYS A 48 -6.96 2.98 -19.56
CA CYS A 48 -7.70 4.23 -19.80
C CYS A 48 -6.90 5.51 -19.43
N GLY A 49 -5.94 5.40 -18.50
CA GLY A 49 -5.11 6.51 -18.03
C GLY A 49 -5.76 7.46 -17.01
N ILE A 50 -6.99 7.17 -16.55
CA ILE A 50 -7.68 8.01 -15.54
C ILE A 50 -6.90 8.02 -14.22
N CYS A 51 -6.39 6.86 -13.79
CA CYS A 51 -5.59 6.73 -12.58
C CYS A 51 -4.31 7.59 -12.60
N GLN A 52 -3.65 7.72 -13.76
CA GLN A 52 -2.52 8.62 -13.96
C GLN A 52 -2.93 10.08 -13.80
N LYS A 53 -4.01 10.52 -14.47
CA LYS A 53 -4.50 11.91 -14.39
C LYS A 53 -4.95 12.30 -12.98
N ARG A 54 -5.47 11.34 -12.22
CA ARG A 54 -6.08 11.56 -10.91
C ARG A 54 -5.09 11.37 -9.75
N CYS A 55 -3.87 10.95 -10.04
CA CYS A 55 -2.79 10.82 -9.06
C CYS A 55 -2.26 12.22 -8.68
N PRO A 56 -2.38 12.66 -7.42
CA PRO A 56 -1.91 14.00 -7.02
C PRO A 56 -0.40 14.17 -7.11
N CYS A 57 0.36 13.07 -7.01
CA CYS A 57 1.83 13.06 -7.01
C CYS A 57 2.43 12.64 -8.36
N GLY A 58 1.60 12.33 -9.37
CA GLY A 58 2.07 11.84 -10.66
C GLY A 58 2.88 10.54 -10.58
N ALA A 59 2.51 9.64 -9.66
CA ALA A 59 3.23 8.39 -9.40
C ALA A 59 2.92 7.28 -10.42
N ILE A 60 1.81 7.37 -11.16
CA ILE A 60 1.36 6.34 -12.10
C ILE A 60 1.60 6.81 -13.53
N ALA A 61 2.17 5.93 -14.36
CA ALA A 61 2.31 6.14 -15.80
C ALA A 61 1.63 5.02 -16.57
N VAL A 62 0.89 5.36 -17.61
CA VAL A 62 0.16 4.42 -18.47
C VAL A 62 0.58 4.64 -19.90
N ASP A 63 1.17 3.62 -20.52
CA ASP A 63 1.51 3.61 -21.93
C ASP A 63 0.55 2.69 -22.69
N LYS A 64 -0.29 3.27 -23.55
CA LYS A 64 -1.24 2.52 -24.39
C LYS A 64 -0.56 1.82 -25.56
N ALA A 65 0.52 2.38 -26.09
CA ALA A 65 1.22 1.82 -27.24
C ALA A 65 2.09 0.63 -26.80
N ALA A 66 2.86 0.80 -25.73
CA ALA A 66 3.64 -0.28 -25.12
C ALA A 66 2.79 -1.25 -24.29
N ARG A 67 1.52 -0.92 -24.01
CA ARG A 67 0.61 -1.67 -23.13
C ARG A 67 1.15 -1.88 -21.72
N THR A 68 1.86 -0.89 -21.19
CA THR A 68 2.42 -0.94 -19.84
C THR A 68 1.67 -0.05 -18.87
N TRP A 69 1.52 -0.52 -17.64
CA TRP A 69 1.08 0.25 -16.49
C TRP A 69 2.21 0.26 -15.48
N ALA A 70 2.69 1.44 -15.12
CA ALA A 70 3.82 1.60 -14.24
C ALA A 70 3.47 2.47 -13.02
N ILE A 71 4.08 2.16 -11.88
CA ILE A 71 3.93 2.92 -10.64
C ILE A 71 5.28 3.15 -9.96
N ASP A 72 5.59 4.42 -9.74
CA ASP A 72 6.71 4.85 -8.88
C ASP A 72 6.25 4.78 -7.42
N ARG A 73 6.69 3.73 -6.72
CA ARG A 73 6.33 3.49 -5.32
C ARG A 73 6.87 4.57 -4.37
N PHE A 74 7.94 5.27 -4.75
CA PHE A 74 8.56 6.32 -3.94
C PHE A 74 7.86 7.67 -4.08
N ARG A 75 7.07 7.87 -5.16
CA ARG A 75 6.20 9.04 -5.31
C ARG A 75 4.78 8.80 -4.80
N CYS A 76 4.38 7.55 -4.61
CA CYS A 76 3.02 7.22 -4.20
C CYS A 76 2.79 7.54 -2.71
N VAL A 77 1.83 8.43 -2.43
CA VAL A 77 1.44 8.80 -1.05
C VAL A 77 0.28 7.96 -0.50
N GLN A 78 -0.05 6.84 -1.15
CA GLN A 78 -1.05 5.86 -0.68
C GLN A 78 -2.44 6.45 -0.38
N CYS A 79 -2.84 7.51 -1.09
CA CYS A 79 -4.11 8.20 -0.85
C CYS A 79 -5.36 7.40 -1.28
N GLY A 80 -5.19 6.44 -2.20
CA GLY A 80 -6.27 5.61 -2.74
C GLY A 80 -7.14 6.29 -3.81
N ASN A 81 -6.74 7.45 -4.34
CA ASN A 81 -7.57 8.18 -5.31
C ASN A 81 -7.68 7.43 -6.64
N CYS A 82 -6.59 6.80 -7.09
CA CYS A 82 -6.58 5.97 -8.30
C CYS A 82 -7.55 4.79 -8.22
N VAL A 83 -7.70 4.18 -7.04
CA VAL A 83 -8.62 3.06 -6.79
C VAL A 83 -10.07 3.49 -6.93
N ARG A 84 -10.44 4.63 -6.31
CA ARG A 84 -11.82 5.15 -6.35
C ARG A 84 -12.28 5.56 -7.73
N GLU A 85 -11.34 6.01 -8.56
CA GLU A 85 -11.64 6.66 -9.85
C GLU A 85 -11.42 5.70 -11.03
N CYS A 86 -11.00 4.46 -10.76
CA CYS A 86 -10.83 3.45 -11.79
C CYS A 86 -12.22 2.95 -12.26
N PRO A 87 -12.61 3.18 -13.52
CA PRO A 87 -13.94 2.79 -14.01
C PRO A 87 -14.13 1.26 -14.10
N LYS A 88 -13.03 0.51 -14.20
CA LYS A 88 -13.04 -0.96 -14.22
C LYS A 88 -12.80 -1.58 -12.84
N ALA A 89 -12.60 -0.76 -11.81
CA ALA A 89 -12.29 -1.19 -10.46
C ALA A 89 -11.14 -2.23 -10.36
N CYS A 90 -10.18 -2.18 -11.29
CA CYS A 90 -9.06 -3.13 -11.35
C CYS A 90 -7.90 -2.78 -10.39
N LEU A 91 -7.97 -1.64 -9.71
CA LEU A 91 -6.95 -1.22 -8.74
C LEU A 91 -7.47 -1.49 -7.33
N SER A 92 -6.60 -1.98 -6.45
CA SER A 92 -6.91 -2.23 -5.04
C SER A 92 -5.84 -1.64 -4.11
N MET A 93 -6.21 -1.40 -2.85
CA MET A 93 -5.26 -1.07 -1.79
C MET A 93 -4.99 -2.33 -0.97
N GLU A 94 -3.81 -2.93 -1.12
CA GLU A 94 -3.41 -4.06 -0.31
C GLU A 94 -2.96 -3.59 1.07
N PRO A 95 -3.41 -4.20 2.18
CA PRO A 95 -3.10 -3.76 3.54
C PRO A 95 -1.69 -4.17 4.02
N ALA A 96 -0.75 -4.38 3.09
CA ALA A 96 0.61 -4.78 3.41
C ALA A 96 1.56 -3.57 3.46
N TYR A 97 2.46 -3.58 4.45
CA TYR A 97 3.57 -2.62 4.53
C TYR A 97 4.57 -2.88 3.40
N ALA A 98 5.09 -1.80 2.82
CA ALA A 98 6.15 -1.92 1.82
C ALA A 98 7.45 -2.41 2.50
N PRO A 99 8.14 -3.41 1.95
CA PRO A 99 9.43 -3.82 2.46
C PRO A 99 10.46 -2.69 2.28
N PRO A 100 11.49 -2.61 3.13
CA PRO A 100 12.58 -1.68 2.92
C PRO A 100 13.27 -1.99 1.58
N SER A 101 13.57 -0.96 0.80
CA SER A 101 14.27 -1.09 -0.47
C SER A 101 15.51 -0.21 -0.48
N THR A 102 16.61 -0.73 -1.03
CA THR A 102 17.89 -0.03 -1.08
C THR A 102 17.97 0.99 -2.22
N LYS A 103 17.07 0.89 -3.21
CA LYS A 103 17.08 1.73 -4.41
C LYS A 103 15.66 2.18 -4.76
N LYS A 104 15.56 3.36 -5.35
CA LYS A 104 14.31 3.82 -5.98
C LYS A 104 14.00 2.91 -7.16
N HIS A 105 12.78 2.39 -7.21
CA HIS A 105 12.32 1.51 -8.28
C HIS A 105 10.92 1.93 -8.73
N VAL A 106 10.63 1.61 -9.99
CA VAL A 106 9.33 1.78 -10.63
C VAL A 106 8.88 0.39 -11.01
N ASP A 107 7.72 -0.02 -10.50
CA ASP A 107 7.15 -1.30 -10.89
C ASP A 107 6.43 -1.12 -12.22
N VAL A 108 6.81 -1.92 -13.21
CA VAL A 108 6.22 -1.91 -14.54
C VAL A 108 5.47 -3.22 -14.73
N PHE A 109 4.21 -3.12 -15.15
CA PHE A 109 3.34 -4.26 -15.37
C PHE A 109 2.85 -4.25 -16.83
N ASP A 110 3.00 -5.39 -17.51
CA ASP A 110 2.51 -5.59 -18.86
C ASP A 110 1.04 -6.01 -18.86
N VAL A 111 0.19 -5.29 -19.61
CA VAL A 111 -1.25 -5.57 -19.69
C VAL A 111 -1.54 -6.53 -20.84
N PRO A 112 -2.00 -7.78 -20.56
CA PRO A 112 -2.25 -8.78 -21.58
C PRO A 112 -3.31 -8.30 -22.58
N LYS A 113 -3.24 -8.77 -23.83
CA LYS A 113 -4.29 -8.51 -24.82
C LYS A 113 -5.51 -9.33 -24.43
N VAL A 114 -6.63 -8.67 -24.13
CA VAL A 114 -7.90 -9.36 -23.94
C VAL A 114 -8.38 -9.82 -25.32
N GLU A 115 -8.19 -11.10 -25.60
CA GLU A 115 -8.84 -11.74 -26.74
C GLU A 115 -10.34 -11.71 -26.47
N LYS A 116 -11.08 -10.98 -27.30
CA LYS A 116 -12.54 -10.97 -27.23
C LYS A 116 -13.00 -12.36 -27.67
N THR A 117 -13.32 -13.24 -26.73
CA THR A 117 -14.15 -14.41 -27.01
C THR A 117 -15.46 -13.91 -27.61
N ALA A 118 -15.70 -14.32 -28.86
CA ALA A 118 -16.86 -13.96 -29.67
C ALA A 118 -18.17 -14.49 -29.06
#